data_AF-A0A7C4LA33-F1
#
_entry.id   AF-A0A7C4LA33-F1
#
_cell.length_a   1.000
_cell.length_b   1.000
_cell.length_c   1.000
_cell.angle_alpha   90.00
_cell.angle_beta   90.00
_cell.angle_gamma   90.00
#
_symmetry.space_group_name_H-M   'P 1'
#
loop_
_entity.id
_entity.type
_entity.pdbx_description
1 polymer ?
#
loop_
_entity_poly.entity_id
_entity_poly.type
_entity_poly.pdbx_seq_one_letter_code
_entity_poly.pdbx_strand_id
1 'polypeptide(L)'
;PGEPRALQGRQLSTNQADEAILDRAVLQRLNIAVGDTLVIQSTQGARDELYSVRVVGVSDGQQYLFQPTVFVPLFTWDRLRPKGEGESSRASLVVSAVAVKLDDPQAADALRQRLQDRVDDIEVLTIREAYENLPGYSAQQSTLDTQRYFTLLIGVLVIGGFFQIQVLQKVPQIGVLKAIGASNFTVGAAAILQIVLVTGFGVTLGGLATLLLTFGLPPTIPFVFTGPAALAAIASLLLIGPLGGSVSIRYSVRIEPLKALGLAS
;
A
#
# COMPACT_ATOMS: atom_id res chain seq x y z
N PRO A 1 -7.62 -6.04 23.22
CA PRO A 1 -7.24 -5.49 21.89
C PRO A 1 -5.80 -5.89 21.62
N GLY A 2 -5.53 -6.79 20.67
CA GLY A 2 -4.16 -7.25 20.40
C GLY A 2 -4.08 -8.71 19.94
N GLU A 3 -5.04 -9.54 20.34
CA GLU A 3 -5.20 -10.87 19.75
C GLU A 3 -5.78 -10.73 18.33
N PRO A 4 -5.12 -11.27 17.29
CA PRO A 4 -5.68 -11.28 15.95
C PRO A 4 -6.88 -12.22 15.90
N ARG A 5 -7.79 -11.96 14.97
CA ARG A 5 -8.92 -12.86 14.75
C ARG A 5 -8.43 -14.15 14.07
N ALA A 6 -8.62 -15.30 14.71
CA ALA A 6 -8.44 -16.58 14.05
C ALA A 6 -9.51 -16.76 12.95
N LEU A 7 -9.05 -16.95 11.72
CA LEU A 7 -9.88 -17.31 10.56
C LEU A 7 -10.13 -18.81 10.47
N GLN A 8 -9.20 -19.60 11.00
CA GLN A 8 -9.29 -21.06 11.10
C GLN A 8 -8.87 -21.50 12.51
N GLY A 9 -9.44 -22.59 12.99
CA GLY A 9 -9.19 -23.09 14.35
C GLY A 9 -9.96 -22.30 15.40
N ARG A 10 -9.31 -21.98 16.51
CA ARG A 10 -9.88 -21.26 17.65
C ARG A 10 -8.97 -20.13 18.13
N GLN A 11 -9.57 -19.20 18.87
CA GLN A 11 -8.86 -18.18 19.62
C GLN A 11 -8.05 -18.77 20.78
N LEU A 12 -7.12 -17.97 21.31
CA LEU A 12 -6.32 -18.32 22.48
C LEU A 12 -7.26 -18.54 23.67
N SER A 13 -7.07 -19.68 24.35
CA SER A 13 -7.98 -20.08 25.43
C SER A 13 -7.79 -19.27 26.70
N THR A 14 -6.54 -19.10 27.13
CA THR A 14 -6.16 -18.41 28.37
C THR A 14 -4.86 -17.63 28.19
N ASN A 15 -4.62 -16.69 29.10
CA ASN A 15 -3.39 -15.87 29.07
C ASN A 15 -2.10 -16.66 29.37
N GLN A 16 -2.20 -17.92 29.81
CA GLN A 16 -1.08 -18.79 30.20
C GLN A 16 -0.96 -20.05 29.33
N ALA A 17 -1.85 -20.24 28.35
CA ALA A 17 -1.84 -21.44 27.54
C ALA A 17 -0.58 -21.50 26.66
N ASP A 18 0.01 -22.69 26.49
CA ASP A 18 1.09 -22.94 25.53
C ASP A 18 0.51 -23.07 24.11
N GLU A 19 -0.14 -21.99 23.65
CA GLU A 19 -0.89 -21.90 22.40
C GLU A 19 -0.33 -20.78 21.52
N ALA A 20 -0.43 -20.96 20.21
CA ALA A 20 -0.02 -19.97 19.22
C ALA A 20 -1.07 -19.80 18.12
N ILE A 21 -1.28 -18.55 17.72
CA ILE A 21 -1.93 -18.18 16.46
C ILE A 21 -0.83 -17.76 15.49
N LEU A 22 -0.82 -18.38 14.32
CA LEU A 22 0.19 -18.14 13.29
C LEU A 22 -0.42 -17.45 12.08
N ASP A 23 0.36 -16.57 11.44
CA ASP A 23 0.00 -16.06 10.12
C ASP A 23 0.03 -17.19 9.07
N ARG A 24 -0.89 -17.15 8.11
CA ARG A 24 -0.99 -18.14 7.03
C ARG A 24 0.33 -18.32 6.27
N ALA A 25 1.11 -17.25 6.08
CA ALA A 25 2.41 -17.34 5.40
C ALA A 25 3.42 -18.19 6.18
N VAL A 26 3.34 -18.21 7.53
CA VAL A 26 4.20 -19.04 8.38
C VAL A 26 3.91 -20.52 8.16
N LEU A 27 2.62 -20.87 8.15
CA LEU A 27 2.16 -22.25 8.00
C LEU A 27 2.60 -22.84 6.65
N GLN A 28 2.47 -22.06 5.59
CA GLN A 28 2.90 -22.47 4.24
C GLN A 28 4.42 -22.63 4.14
N ARG A 29 5.19 -21.77 4.82
CA ARG A 29 6.65 -21.83 4.80
C ARG A 29 7.22 -22.99 5.60
N LEU A 30 6.60 -23.31 6.74
CA LEU A 30 7.03 -24.39 7.64
C LEU A 30 6.33 -25.72 7.34
N ASN A 31 5.35 -25.74 6.43
CA ASN A 31 4.52 -26.90 6.11
C ASN A 31 3.86 -27.53 7.34
N ILE A 32 3.29 -26.68 8.20
CA ILE A 32 2.60 -27.05 9.45
C ILE A 32 1.12 -26.69 9.36
N ALA A 33 0.28 -27.43 10.08
CA ALA A 33 -1.17 -27.26 10.12
C ALA A 33 -1.67 -26.85 11.52
N VAL A 34 -2.95 -26.47 11.61
CA VAL A 34 -3.61 -26.26 12.90
C VAL A 34 -3.68 -27.59 13.65
N GLY A 35 -3.23 -27.59 14.90
CA GLY A 35 -3.09 -28.78 15.73
C GLY A 35 -1.64 -29.23 15.92
N ASP A 36 -0.73 -28.80 15.04
CA ASP A 36 0.69 -29.13 15.14
C ASP A 36 1.36 -28.39 16.29
N THR A 37 2.54 -28.87 16.68
CA THR A 37 3.38 -28.25 17.72
C THR A 37 4.54 -27.53 17.07
N LEU A 38 4.65 -26.23 17.35
CA LEU A 38 5.78 -25.41 16.96
C LEU A 38 6.82 -25.44 18.08
N VAL A 39 8.07 -25.75 17.75
CA VAL A 39 9.20 -25.70 18.68
C VAL A 39 9.96 -24.41 18.46
N ILE A 40 10.05 -23.59 19.51
CA ILE A 40 10.76 -22.31 19.51
C ILE A 40 11.99 -22.46 20.39
N GLN A 41 13.17 -22.19 19.82
CA GLN A 41 14.41 -22.12 20.58
C GLN A 41 14.62 -20.68 21.07
N SER A 42 14.89 -20.53 22.37
CA SER A 42 15.15 -19.23 22.98
C SER A 42 16.26 -19.32 24.00
N THR A 43 17.15 -18.33 24.00
CA THR A 43 18.28 -18.27 24.93
C THR A 43 17.83 -17.70 26.28
N GLN A 44 17.97 -18.50 27.33
CA GLN A 44 17.69 -18.15 28.72
C GLN A 44 19.01 -18.11 29.50
N GLY A 45 19.47 -16.91 29.82
CA GLY A 45 20.78 -16.70 30.42
C GLY A 45 21.90 -17.15 29.46
N ALA A 46 22.65 -18.18 29.87
CA ALA A 46 23.74 -18.77 29.08
C ALA A 46 23.35 -20.07 28.35
N ARG A 47 22.07 -20.47 28.36
CA ARG A 47 21.61 -21.75 27.77
C ARG A 47 20.48 -21.54 26.78
N ASP A 48 20.47 -22.35 25.73
CA ASP A 48 19.34 -22.43 24.81
C ASP A 48 18.32 -23.44 25.33
N GLU A 49 17.07 -23.00 25.44
CA GLU A 49 15.94 -23.82 25.85
C GLU A 49 14.95 -23.96 24.69
N LEU A 50 14.34 -25.15 24.61
CA LEU A 50 13.32 -25.47 23.61
C LEU A 50 11.94 -25.39 24.26
N TYR A 51 11.08 -24.59 23.65
CA TYR A 51 9.70 -24.41 24.10
C TYR A 51 8.74 -24.92 23.03
N SER A 52 7.77 -25.72 23.45
CA SER A 52 6.74 -26.25 22.55
C SER A 52 5.43 -25.52 22.74
N VAL A 53 4.88 -24.98 21.65
CA VAL A 53 3.57 -24.31 21.63
C VAL A 53 2.67 -24.95 20.59
N ARG A 54 1.40 -25.17 20.92
CA ARG A 54 0.42 -25.75 20.00
C ARG A 54 -0.17 -24.68 19.10
N VAL A 55 -0.19 -24.93 17.80
CA VAL A 55 -0.87 -24.07 16.83
C VAL A 55 -2.37 -24.29 16.95
N VAL A 56 -3.11 -23.31 17.46
CA VAL A 56 -4.57 -23.42 17.69
C VAL A 56 -5.40 -22.61 16.71
N GLY A 57 -4.79 -21.63 16.05
CA GLY A 57 -5.49 -20.76 15.12
C GLY A 57 -4.58 -20.21 14.02
N VAL A 58 -5.23 -19.75 12.96
CA VAL A 58 -4.58 -19.11 11.81
C VAL A 58 -5.13 -17.70 11.63
N SER A 59 -4.26 -16.71 11.64
CA SER A 59 -4.57 -15.34 11.21
C SER A 59 -4.08 -15.09 9.78
N ASP A 60 -4.50 -13.97 9.20
CA ASP A 60 -4.09 -13.57 7.85
C ASP A 60 -3.69 -12.09 7.84
N GLY A 61 -2.66 -11.79 7.04
CA GLY A 61 -2.12 -10.44 6.88
C GLY A 61 -1.44 -9.86 8.12
N GLN A 62 -0.97 -10.70 9.06
CA GLN A 62 -0.26 -10.22 10.25
C GLN A 62 1.25 -10.33 10.05
N GLN A 63 1.88 -9.21 9.71
CA GLN A 63 3.31 -9.12 9.44
C GLN A 63 3.93 -7.90 10.12
N TYR A 64 5.18 -8.04 10.55
CA TYR A 64 5.99 -6.95 11.08
C TYR A 64 7.20 -6.78 10.18
N LEU A 65 7.32 -5.64 9.48
CA LEU A 65 8.41 -5.38 8.52
C LEU A 65 8.61 -6.52 7.50
N PHE A 66 7.52 -7.01 6.89
CA PHE A 66 7.50 -8.15 5.96
C PHE A 66 7.91 -9.50 6.55
N GLN A 67 8.15 -9.55 7.86
CA GLN A 67 8.45 -10.79 8.55
C GLN A 67 7.16 -11.43 9.08
N PRO A 68 7.06 -12.76 8.99
CA PRO A 68 5.97 -13.50 9.60
C PRO A 68 5.93 -13.29 11.12
N THR A 69 4.73 -13.24 11.69
CA THR A 69 4.54 -13.04 13.13
C THR A 69 3.86 -14.25 13.77
N VAL A 70 4.17 -14.45 15.06
CA VAL A 70 3.62 -15.50 15.91
C VAL A 70 2.97 -14.83 17.11
N PHE A 71 1.69 -15.11 17.33
CA PHE A 71 0.95 -14.58 18.47
C PHE A 71 0.79 -15.66 19.52
N VAL A 72 1.23 -15.37 20.73
CA VAL A 72 1.11 -16.26 21.90
C VAL A 72 0.55 -15.46 23.07
N PRO A 73 -0.04 -16.13 24.08
CA PRO A 73 -0.48 -15.47 25.30
C PRO A 73 0.65 -14.73 26.02
N LEU A 74 0.34 -13.64 26.72
CA LEU A 74 1.34 -12.75 27.33
C LEU A 74 2.32 -13.48 28.27
N PHE A 75 1.82 -14.39 29.11
CA PHE A 75 2.69 -15.15 30.03
C PHE A 75 3.54 -16.18 29.28
N THR A 76 3.03 -16.74 28.18
CA THR A 76 3.77 -17.62 27.29
C THR A 76 4.86 -16.84 26.55
N TRP A 77 4.56 -15.64 26.05
CA TRP A 77 5.55 -14.74 25.44
C TRP A 77 6.66 -14.37 26.42
N ASP A 78 6.32 -14.02 27.67
CA ASP A 78 7.34 -13.68 28.66
C ASP A 78 8.22 -14.89 29.00
N ARG A 79 7.72 -16.12 28.95
CA ARG A 79 8.56 -17.32 29.07
C ARG A 79 9.44 -17.56 27.83
N LEU A 80 8.92 -17.28 26.65
CA LEU A 80 9.59 -17.53 25.37
C LEU A 80 10.65 -16.50 25.01
N ARG A 81 10.53 -15.24 25.45
CA ARG A 81 11.48 -14.19 25.06
C ARG A 81 12.87 -14.48 25.62
N PRO A 82 13.95 -14.11 24.91
CA PRO A 82 15.29 -14.21 25.47
C PRO A 82 15.41 -13.37 26.74
N LYS A 83 16.00 -13.94 27.80
CA LYS A 83 16.24 -13.26 29.09
C LYS A 83 17.69 -13.37 29.50
N GLY A 84 18.27 -12.30 30.05
CA GLY A 84 19.58 -12.36 30.68
C GLY A 84 19.56 -13.14 32.01
N GLU A 85 20.71 -13.64 32.48
CA GLU A 85 20.82 -14.45 33.71
C GLU A 85 20.20 -13.77 34.94
N GLY A 86 20.37 -12.46 35.08
CA GLY A 86 19.82 -11.66 36.18
C GLY A 86 18.31 -11.37 36.08
N GLU A 87 17.70 -11.53 34.90
CA GLU A 87 16.27 -11.30 34.65
C GLU A 87 15.48 -12.62 34.67
N SER A 88 16.08 -13.73 34.24
CA SER A 88 15.50 -15.07 34.37
C SER A 88 15.18 -15.43 35.83
N SER A 89 15.95 -14.90 36.79
CA SER A 89 15.73 -15.09 38.23
C SER A 89 14.71 -14.12 38.85
N ARG A 90 14.23 -13.08 38.14
CA ARG A 90 13.26 -12.10 38.66
C ARG A 90 11.90 -12.28 38.00
N ALA A 91 10.85 -12.40 38.81
CA ALA A 91 9.46 -12.52 38.35
C ALA A 91 8.84 -11.16 37.93
N SER A 92 9.58 -10.33 37.20
CA SER A 92 9.05 -9.05 36.69
C SER A 92 8.55 -9.21 35.26
N LEU A 93 7.23 -9.08 35.08
CA LEU A 93 6.62 -9.03 33.76
C LEU A 93 7.00 -7.70 33.09
N VAL A 94 7.70 -7.76 31.96
CA VAL A 94 8.04 -6.57 31.17
C VAL A 94 7.03 -6.43 30.05
N VAL A 95 6.24 -5.35 30.08
CA VAL A 95 5.28 -5.02 29.03
C VAL A 95 5.81 -3.82 28.27
N SER A 96 6.10 -3.98 26.98
CA SER A 96 6.64 -2.92 26.14
C SER A 96 5.57 -1.96 25.61
N ALA A 97 4.32 -2.42 25.47
CA ALA A 97 3.22 -1.62 24.97
C ALA A 97 1.88 -2.12 25.51
N VAL A 98 0.95 -1.18 25.73
CA VAL A 98 -0.44 -1.47 26.11
C VAL A 98 -1.36 -0.90 25.05
N ALA A 99 -2.12 -1.76 24.39
CA ALA A 99 -3.12 -1.34 23.42
C ALA A 99 -4.43 -0.97 24.13
N VAL A 100 -4.92 0.25 23.89
CA VAL A 100 -6.21 0.73 24.40
C VAL A 100 -7.16 0.93 23.22
N LYS A 101 -8.35 0.36 23.30
CA LYS A 101 -9.41 0.57 22.31
C LYS A 101 -10.45 1.52 22.91
N LEU A 102 -10.68 2.64 22.24
CA LEU A 102 -11.70 3.62 22.60
C LEU A 102 -13.04 3.24 21.95
N ASP A 103 -14.12 3.41 22.69
CA ASP A 103 -15.48 3.32 22.14
C ASP A 103 -15.84 4.58 21.34
N ASP A 104 -15.40 5.75 21.81
CA ASP A 104 -15.50 7.03 21.09
C ASP A 104 -14.11 7.48 20.60
N PRO A 105 -13.85 7.47 19.27
CA PRO A 105 -12.59 7.93 18.70
C PRO A 105 -12.26 9.40 18.98
N GLN A 106 -13.26 10.26 19.21
CA GLN A 106 -13.05 11.69 19.47
C GLN A 106 -12.46 11.96 20.86
N ALA A 107 -12.55 10.98 21.77
CA ALA A 107 -12.00 11.08 23.12
C ALA A 107 -10.49 10.76 23.19
N ALA A 108 -9.84 10.47 22.07
CA ALA A 108 -8.43 10.05 22.04
C ALA A 108 -7.47 11.07 22.67
N ASP A 109 -7.61 12.35 22.33
CA ASP A 109 -6.73 13.40 22.85
C ASP A 109 -6.94 13.65 24.36
N ALA A 110 -8.20 13.62 24.80
CA ALA A 110 -8.53 13.75 26.22
C ALA A 110 -8.01 12.56 27.03
N LEU A 111 -8.08 11.33 26.49
CA LEU A 111 -7.52 10.14 27.14
C LEU A 111 -5.99 10.22 27.18
N ARG A 112 -5.35 10.64 26.08
CA ARG A 112 -3.90 10.80 26.00
C ARG A 112 -3.38 11.69 27.13
N GLN A 113 -3.96 12.87 27.31
CA GLN A 113 -3.60 13.79 28.39
C GLN A 113 -3.76 13.14 29.77
N ARG A 114 -4.92 12.51 30.03
CA ARG A 114 -5.18 11.84 31.31
C ARG A 114 -4.20 10.72 31.64
N LEU A 115 -3.73 9.98 30.63
CA LEU A 115 -2.76 8.91 30.83
C LEU A 115 -1.39 9.49 31.16
N GLN A 116 -0.96 10.53 30.44
CA GLN A 116 0.31 11.23 30.68
C GLN A 116 0.35 11.92 32.04
N ASP A 117 -0.79 12.40 32.55
CA ASP A 117 -0.88 13.01 33.88
C ASP A 117 -0.83 11.98 35.04
N ARG A 118 -1.18 10.71 34.77
CA ARG A 118 -1.35 9.67 35.80
C ARG A 118 -0.24 8.65 35.85
N VAL A 119 0.52 8.51 34.78
CA VAL A 119 1.58 7.51 34.66
C VAL A 119 2.81 8.24 34.15
N ASP A 120 3.86 8.23 34.97
CA ASP A 120 5.15 8.77 34.58
C ASP A 120 5.82 7.85 33.55
N ASP A 121 6.66 8.43 32.68
CA ASP A 121 7.50 7.70 31.71
C ASP A 121 6.72 6.85 30.67
N ILE A 122 5.64 7.41 30.13
CA ILE A 122 4.88 6.78 29.03
C ILE A 122 4.82 7.65 27.77
N GLU A 123 4.77 6.99 26.62
CA GLU A 123 4.47 7.62 25.34
C GLU A 123 3.13 7.06 24.80
N VAL A 124 2.18 7.95 24.54
CA VAL A 124 0.83 7.57 24.09
C VAL A 124 0.67 7.93 22.61
N LEU A 125 0.78 6.92 21.77
CA LEU A 125 0.69 7.02 20.31
C LEU A 125 -0.65 6.50 19.80
N THR A 126 -1.19 7.16 18.79
CA THR A 126 -2.22 6.55 17.93
C THR A 126 -1.61 5.44 17.08
N ILE A 127 -2.46 4.57 16.53
CA ILE A 127 -2.01 3.54 15.57
C ILE A 127 -1.23 4.16 14.40
N ARG A 128 -1.68 5.34 13.94
CA ARG A 128 -1.04 6.06 12.83
C ARG A 128 0.36 6.53 13.17
N GLU A 129 0.49 7.25 14.28
CA GLU A 129 1.79 7.72 14.76
C GLU A 129 2.72 6.54 15.06
N ALA A 130 2.18 5.45 15.63
CA ALA A 130 2.95 4.25 15.96
C ALA A 130 3.62 3.66 14.71
N TYR A 131 2.90 3.51 13.58
CA TYR A 131 3.53 2.98 12.37
C TYR A 131 4.40 4.00 11.62
N GLU A 132 4.06 5.29 11.69
CA GLU A 132 4.86 6.38 11.07
C GLU A 132 6.23 6.54 11.76
N ASN A 133 6.30 6.23 13.06
CA ASN A 133 7.53 6.26 13.85
C ASN A 133 8.41 5.02 13.70
N LEU A 134 8.00 3.97 12.96
CA LEU A 134 8.89 2.83 12.73
C LEU A 134 10.15 3.28 11.98
N PRO A 135 11.35 2.87 12.44
CA PRO A 135 12.59 3.12 11.73
C PRO A 135 12.50 2.61 10.29
N GLY A 136 12.77 3.50 9.32
CA GLY A 136 12.73 3.19 7.89
C GLY A 136 11.38 3.36 7.21
N TYR A 137 10.27 3.57 7.93
CA TYR A 137 8.94 3.75 7.32
C TYR A 137 8.92 4.96 6.36
N SER A 138 9.38 6.12 6.81
CA SER A 138 9.40 7.35 6.01
C SER A 138 10.32 7.24 4.77
N ALA A 139 11.49 6.61 4.93
CA ALA A 139 12.42 6.37 3.83
C ALA A 139 11.84 5.41 2.78
N GLN A 140 11.15 4.36 3.24
CA GLN A 140 10.46 3.43 2.36
C GLN A 140 9.32 4.11 1.59
N GLN A 141 8.48 4.89 2.28
CA GLN A 141 7.40 5.62 1.63
C GLN A 141 7.93 6.66 0.64
N SER A 142 8.97 7.40 1.00
CA SER A 142 9.63 8.34 0.08
C SER A 142 10.13 7.65 -1.20
N THR A 143 10.70 6.45 -1.08
CA THR A 143 11.16 5.67 -2.23
C THR A 143 9.99 5.24 -3.13
N LEU A 144 8.91 4.73 -2.53
CA LEU A 144 7.71 4.30 -3.26
C LEU A 144 7.00 5.47 -3.94
N ASP A 145 6.88 6.59 -3.24
CA ASP A 145 6.29 7.82 -3.77
C ASP A 145 7.13 8.38 -4.92
N THR A 146 8.46 8.37 -4.77
CA THR A 146 9.37 8.77 -5.85
C THR A 146 9.15 7.92 -7.09
N GLN A 147 9.14 6.58 -6.95
CA GLN A 147 8.85 5.67 -8.07
C GLN A 147 7.49 5.98 -8.71
N ARG A 148 6.45 6.17 -7.89
CA ARG A 148 5.10 6.51 -8.35
C ARG A 148 5.09 7.81 -9.15
N TYR A 149 5.71 8.88 -8.65
CA TYR A 149 5.74 10.16 -9.34
C TYR A 149 6.54 10.10 -10.64
N PHE A 150 7.68 9.41 -10.66
CA PHE A 150 8.46 9.21 -11.88
C PHE A 150 7.68 8.42 -12.94
N THR A 151 6.96 7.37 -12.56
CA THR A 151 6.10 6.63 -13.50
C THR A 151 5.00 7.52 -14.08
N LEU A 152 4.35 8.35 -13.26
CA LEU A 152 3.34 9.30 -13.75
C LEU A 152 3.96 10.36 -14.67
N LEU A 153 5.14 10.90 -14.33
CA LEU A 153 5.87 11.87 -15.14
C LEU A 153 6.24 11.30 -16.51
N ILE A 154 6.82 10.09 -16.54
CA ILE A 154 7.13 9.39 -17.79
C ILE A 154 5.84 9.16 -18.59
N GLY A 155 4.74 8.79 -17.93
CA GLY A 155 3.42 8.68 -18.55
C GLY A 155 2.98 9.97 -19.26
N VAL A 156 3.12 11.13 -18.61
CA VAL A 156 2.82 12.46 -19.21
C VAL A 156 3.67 12.73 -20.43
N LEU A 157 4.97 12.48 -20.35
CA LEU A 157 5.90 12.73 -21.46
C LEU A 157 5.62 11.82 -22.65
N VAL A 158 5.42 10.52 -22.42
CA VAL A 158 5.17 9.52 -23.48
C VAL A 158 3.80 9.75 -24.13
N ILE A 159 2.74 9.89 -23.34
CA ILE A 159 1.39 10.10 -23.88
C ILE A 159 1.28 11.47 -24.56
N GLY A 160 1.83 12.52 -23.94
CA GLY A 160 1.88 13.85 -24.53
C GLY A 160 2.64 13.88 -25.85
N GLY A 161 3.83 13.28 -25.89
CA GLY A 161 4.66 13.18 -27.10
C GLY A 161 3.98 12.36 -28.20
N PHE A 162 3.31 11.26 -27.85
CA PHE A 162 2.54 10.45 -28.80
C PHE A 162 1.43 11.26 -29.47
N PHE A 163 0.60 11.96 -28.68
CA PHE A 163 -0.45 12.81 -29.24
C PHE A 163 0.11 14.01 -30.00
N GLN A 164 1.27 14.55 -29.59
CA GLN A 164 1.98 15.58 -30.34
C GLN A 164 2.31 15.15 -31.76
N ILE A 165 2.91 13.97 -31.91
CA ILE A 165 3.24 13.42 -33.23
C ILE A 165 1.97 13.13 -34.03
N GLN A 166 0.96 12.55 -33.40
CA GLN A 166 -0.30 12.22 -34.07
C GLN A 166 -1.03 13.48 -34.59
N VAL A 167 -1.02 14.55 -33.81
CA VAL A 167 -1.56 15.86 -34.20
C VAL A 167 -0.78 16.44 -35.38
N LEU A 168 0.55 16.40 -35.34
CA LEU A 168 1.41 16.89 -36.42
C LEU A 168 1.11 16.16 -37.74
N GLN A 169 0.90 14.85 -37.69
CA GLN A 169 0.52 14.04 -38.86
C GLN A 169 -0.86 14.41 -39.42
N LYS A 170 -1.77 14.95 -38.59
CA LYS A 170 -3.13 15.37 -38.99
C LYS A 170 -3.23 16.84 -39.40
N VAL A 171 -2.14 17.61 -39.38
CA VAL A 171 -2.15 19.05 -39.72
C VAL A 171 -2.78 19.36 -41.08
N PRO A 172 -2.47 18.65 -42.19
CA PRO A 172 -3.10 18.94 -43.48
C PRO A 172 -4.62 18.72 -43.44
N GLN A 173 -5.07 17.67 -42.76
CA GLN A 173 -6.49 17.35 -42.61
C GLN A 173 -7.23 18.42 -41.80
N ILE A 174 -6.60 18.90 -40.72
CA ILE A 174 -7.11 20.01 -39.90
C ILE A 174 -7.18 21.31 -40.73
N GLY A 175 -6.19 21.56 -41.58
CA GLY A 175 -6.15 22.70 -42.50
C GLY A 175 -7.35 22.70 -43.47
N VAL A 176 -7.66 21.56 -44.07
CA VAL A 176 -8.86 21.39 -44.92
C VAL A 176 -10.13 21.60 -44.11
N LEU A 177 -10.24 21.02 -42.91
CA LEU A 177 -11.42 21.15 -42.06
C LEU A 177 -11.70 22.62 -41.70
N LYS A 178 -10.64 23.38 -41.38
CA LYS A 178 -10.72 24.82 -41.11
C LYS A 178 -11.10 25.61 -42.36
N ALA A 179 -10.58 25.24 -43.54
CA ALA A 179 -10.91 25.90 -44.80
C ALA A 179 -12.40 25.74 -45.18
N ILE A 180 -13.03 24.65 -44.77
CA ILE A 180 -14.47 24.38 -44.98
C ILE A 180 -15.33 25.02 -43.86
N GLY A 181 -14.70 25.68 -42.86
CA GLY A 181 -15.39 26.50 -41.85
C GLY A 181 -15.40 25.92 -40.43
N ALA A 182 -14.65 24.86 -40.14
CA ALA A 182 -14.57 24.34 -38.78
C ALA A 182 -13.85 25.31 -37.83
N SER A 183 -14.45 25.54 -36.66
CA SER A 183 -13.86 26.42 -35.64
C SER A 183 -12.65 25.78 -34.94
N ASN A 184 -11.73 26.62 -34.46
CA ASN A 184 -10.61 26.20 -33.61
C ASN A 184 -11.05 25.38 -32.39
N PHE A 185 -12.18 25.77 -31.80
CA PHE A 185 -12.75 25.09 -30.64
C PHE A 185 -13.20 23.67 -30.98
N THR A 186 -13.89 23.49 -32.11
CA THR A 186 -14.35 22.17 -32.58
C THR A 186 -13.18 21.21 -32.79
N VAL A 187 -12.09 21.68 -33.41
CA VAL A 187 -10.86 20.88 -33.62
C VAL A 187 -10.21 20.52 -32.29
N GLY A 188 -10.08 21.49 -31.37
CA GLY A 188 -9.49 21.26 -30.05
C GLY A 188 -10.31 20.28 -29.20
N ALA A 189 -11.64 20.46 -29.17
CA ALA A 189 -12.55 19.57 -28.44
C ALA A 189 -12.52 18.14 -28.98
N ALA A 190 -12.47 17.96 -30.31
CA ALA A 190 -12.35 16.65 -30.94
C ALA A 190 -11.02 15.97 -30.56
N ALA A 191 -9.91 16.72 -30.54
CA ALA A 191 -8.61 16.20 -30.12
C ALA A 191 -8.61 15.77 -28.64
N ILE A 192 -9.15 16.60 -27.73
CA ILE A 192 -9.27 16.24 -26.31
C ILE A 192 -10.14 15.01 -26.13
N LEU A 193 -11.29 14.94 -26.81
CA LEU A 193 -12.18 13.79 -26.72
C LEU A 193 -11.47 12.51 -27.19
N GLN A 194 -10.73 12.58 -28.30
CA GLN A 194 -9.93 11.44 -28.78
C GLN A 194 -8.89 11.01 -27.74
N ILE A 195 -8.18 11.97 -27.13
CA ILE A 195 -7.21 11.69 -26.08
C ILE A 195 -7.87 10.99 -24.90
N VAL A 196 -8.98 11.54 -24.39
CA VAL A 196 -9.71 10.97 -23.25
C VAL A 196 -10.19 9.55 -23.55
N LEU A 197 -10.74 9.29 -24.75
CA LEU A 197 -11.24 7.97 -25.13
C LEU A 197 -10.09 6.95 -25.23
N VAL A 198 -9.00 7.30 -25.90
CA VAL A 198 -7.85 6.40 -26.07
C VAL A 198 -7.16 6.14 -24.73
N THR A 199 -6.94 7.17 -23.91
CA THR A 199 -6.38 7.02 -22.57
C THR A 199 -7.33 6.20 -21.68
N GLY A 200 -8.64 6.44 -21.73
CA GLY A 200 -9.63 5.67 -20.99
C GLY A 200 -9.62 4.18 -21.34
N PHE A 201 -9.53 3.86 -22.63
CA PHE A 201 -9.40 2.49 -23.09
C PHE A 201 -8.09 1.85 -22.60
N GLY A 202 -6.97 2.57 -22.72
CA GLY A 202 -5.66 2.10 -22.24
C GLY A 202 -5.62 1.85 -20.73
N VAL A 203 -6.18 2.77 -19.93
CA VAL A 203 -6.27 2.62 -18.46
C VAL A 203 -7.17 1.44 -18.09
N THR A 204 -8.27 1.22 -18.82
CA THR A 204 -9.16 0.09 -18.60
C THR A 204 -8.43 -1.23 -18.87
N LEU A 205 -7.75 -1.36 -20.00
CA LEU A 205 -6.96 -2.55 -20.34
C LEU A 205 -5.80 -2.77 -19.35
N GLY A 206 -5.09 -1.71 -18.99
CA GLY A 206 -4.01 -1.78 -18.01
C GLY A 206 -4.50 -2.23 -16.64
N GLY A 207 -5.61 -1.67 -16.17
CA GLY A 207 -6.24 -2.06 -14.91
C GLY A 207 -6.68 -3.53 -14.89
N LEU A 208 -7.29 -4.01 -15.98
CA LEU A 208 -7.62 -5.43 -16.14
C LEU A 208 -6.37 -6.32 -16.12
N ALA A 209 -5.30 -5.91 -16.80
CA ALA A 209 -4.04 -6.64 -16.78
C ALA A 209 -3.42 -6.68 -15.37
N THR A 210 -3.46 -5.57 -14.62
CA THR A 210 -3.00 -5.53 -13.22
C THR A 210 -3.81 -6.48 -12.34
N LEU A 211 -5.14 -6.49 -12.47
CA LEU A 211 -6.00 -7.42 -11.72
C LEU A 211 -5.68 -8.88 -12.04
N LEU A 212 -5.43 -9.20 -13.32
CA LEU A 212 -5.05 -10.55 -13.73
C LEU A 212 -3.70 -10.98 -13.16
N LEU A 213 -2.72 -10.07 -13.14
CA LEU A 213 -1.41 -10.35 -12.54
C LEU A 213 -1.49 -10.63 -11.05
N THR A 214 -2.43 -10.01 -10.32
CA THR A 214 -2.61 -10.24 -8.88
C THR A 214 -2.95 -11.70 -8.56
N PHE A 215 -3.68 -12.41 -9.42
CA PHE A 215 -3.97 -13.83 -9.19
C PHE A 215 -2.73 -14.74 -9.26
N GLY A 216 -1.66 -14.28 -9.93
CA GLY A 216 -0.40 -15.02 -10.03
C GLY A 216 0.63 -14.68 -8.94
N LEU A 217 0.35 -13.69 -8.08
CA LEU A 217 1.28 -13.30 -7.03
C LEU A 217 1.27 -14.31 -5.87
N PRO A 218 2.45 -14.72 -5.37
CA PRO A 218 2.54 -15.51 -4.15
C PRO A 218 1.85 -14.81 -2.96
N PRO A 219 1.21 -15.56 -2.04
CA PRO A 219 0.54 -15.01 -0.86
C PRO A 219 1.51 -14.35 0.13
N THR A 220 2.82 -14.49 -0.09
CA THR A 220 3.88 -13.86 0.70
C THR A 220 4.12 -12.40 0.34
N ILE A 221 3.65 -11.93 -0.82
CA ILE A 221 3.75 -10.53 -1.21
C ILE A 221 2.55 -9.80 -0.62
N PRO A 222 2.73 -8.88 0.35
CA PRO A 222 1.62 -8.18 1.00
C PRO A 222 1.08 -7.10 0.07
N PHE A 223 0.25 -7.52 -0.88
CA PHE A 223 -0.40 -6.66 -1.83
C PHE A 223 -1.86 -6.47 -1.43
N VAL A 224 -2.25 -5.24 -1.09
CA VAL A 224 -3.61 -4.90 -0.65
C VAL A 224 -4.23 -3.91 -1.62
N PHE A 225 -5.29 -4.33 -2.31
CA PHE A 225 -6.12 -3.41 -3.09
C PHE A 225 -7.05 -2.64 -2.16
N THR A 226 -6.89 -1.32 -2.12
CA THR A 226 -7.90 -0.43 -1.53
C THR A 226 -8.60 0.32 -2.64
N GLY A 227 -9.94 0.35 -2.60
CA GLY A 227 -10.76 1.08 -3.57
C GLY A 227 -10.33 2.55 -3.73
N PRO A 228 -10.07 3.31 -2.64
CA PRO A 228 -9.59 4.68 -2.72
C PRO A 228 -8.25 4.82 -3.45
N ALA A 229 -7.26 3.97 -3.16
CA ALA A 229 -5.95 4.05 -3.81
C ALA A 229 -6.04 3.68 -5.30
N ALA A 230 -6.84 2.67 -5.65
CA ALA A 230 -7.09 2.28 -7.03
C ALA A 230 -7.78 3.41 -7.82
N LEU A 231 -8.80 4.03 -7.25
CA LEU A 231 -9.49 5.18 -7.86
C LEU A 231 -8.55 6.38 -8.03
N ALA A 232 -7.72 6.68 -7.02
CA ALA A 232 -6.73 7.75 -7.12
C ALA A 232 -5.69 7.48 -8.23
N ALA A 233 -5.25 6.23 -8.39
CA ALA A 233 -4.34 5.83 -9.46
C ALA A 233 -5.00 5.94 -10.85
N ILE A 234 -6.22 5.41 -11.01
CA ILE A 234 -6.99 5.51 -12.25
C ILE A 234 -7.23 6.97 -12.63
N ALA A 235 -7.68 7.79 -11.67
CA ALA A 235 -7.90 9.22 -11.90
C ALA A 235 -6.60 9.93 -12.32
N SER A 236 -5.49 9.63 -11.65
CA SER A 236 -4.18 10.17 -12.00
C SER A 236 -3.80 9.80 -13.44
N LEU A 237 -3.92 8.53 -13.82
CA LEU A 237 -3.61 8.05 -15.17
C LEU A 237 -4.53 8.63 -16.25
N LEU A 238 -5.82 8.80 -15.96
CA LEU A 238 -6.77 9.41 -16.88
C LEU A 238 -6.46 10.89 -17.13
N LEU A 239 -5.98 11.61 -16.11
CA LEU A 239 -5.61 13.02 -16.22
C LEU A 239 -4.33 13.24 -17.03
N ILE A 240 -3.41 12.26 -17.04
CA ILE A 240 -2.16 12.34 -17.79
C ILE A 240 -2.39 12.64 -19.28
N GLY A 241 -3.35 11.96 -19.91
CA GLY A 241 -3.63 12.11 -21.34
C GLY A 241 -3.97 13.55 -21.72
N PRO A 242 -5.06 14.13 -21.16
CA PRO A 242 -5.43 15.51 -21.40
C PRO A 242 -4.33 16.51 -21.01
N LEU A 243 -3.62 16.29 -19.90
CA LEU A 243 -2.55 17.19 -19.46
C LEU A 243 -1.37 17.21 -20.44
N GLY A 244 -0.88 16.03 -20.85
CA GLY A 244 0.19 15.91 -21.84
C GLY A 244 -0.24 16.38 -23.24
N GLY A 245 -1.45 16.02 -23.66
CA GLY A 245 -2.01 16.38 -24.97
C GLY A 245 -2.41 17.85 -25.10
N SER A 246 -2.73 18.55 -24.01
CA SER A 246 -3.06 19.98 -24.04
C SER A 246 -1.90 20.84 -24.56
N VAL A 247 -0.66 20.44 -24.28
CA VAL A 247 0.55 21.08 -24.83
C VAL A 247 0.59 20.92 -26.35
N SER A 248 0.26 19.74 -26.86
CA SER A 248 0.16 19.46 -28.30
C SER A 248 -0.96 20.26 -28.98
N ILE A 249 -2.14 20.33 -28.37
CA ILE A 249 -3.31 21.04 -28.92
C ILE A 249 -3.04 22.53 -29.08
N ARG A 250 -2.29 23.13 -28.15
CA ARG A 250 -1.85 24.53 -28.26
C ARG A 250 -1.12 24.81 -29.57
N TYR A 251 -0.32 23.87 -30.04
CA TYR A 251 0.37 23.98 -31.33
C TYR A 251 -0.59 23.82 -32.51
N SER A 252 -1.52 22.85 -32.49
CA SER A 252 -2.45 22.61 -33.62
C SER A 252 -3.40 23.78 -33.87
N VAL A 253 -3.88 24.42 -32.81
CA VAL A 253 -4.86 25.51 -32.91
C VAL A 253 -4.27 26.75 -33.56
N ARG A 254 -2.95 26.96 -33.41
CA ARG A 254 -2.21 28.11 -33.97
C ARG A 254 -1.78 27.94 -35.42
N ILE A 255 -2.01 26.78 -36.04
CA ILE A 255 -1.61 26.56 -37.43
C ILE A 255 -2.57 27.30 -38.37
N GLU A 256 -2.01 28.18 -39.18
CA GLU A 256 -2.70 28.92 -40.24
C GLU A 256 -3.04 27.97 -41.41
N PRO A 257 -4.28 27.97 -41.91
CA PRO A 257 -4.72 27.06 -42.98
C PRO A 257 -3.86 27.12 -44.24
N LEU A 258 -3.40 28.33 -44.59
CA LEU A 258 -2.59 28.58 -45.78
C LEU A 258 -1.18 27.97 -45.68
N LYS A 259 -0.57 27.96 -44.48
CA LYS A 259 0.69 27.26 -44.21
C LYS A 259 0.52 25.74 -44.14
N ALA A 260 -0.59 25.26 -43.58
CA ALA A 260 -0.87 23.82 -43.49
C ALA A 260 -1.04 23.14 -44.86
N LEU A 261 -1.49 23.89 -45.85
CA LEU A 261 -1.71 23.42 -47.22
C LEU A 261 -0.52 23.68 -48.16
N GLY A 262 0.55 24.31 -47.67
CA GLY A 262 1.71 24.69 -48.49
C GLY A 262 1.42 25.78 -49.53
N LEU A 263 0.34 26.55 -49.34
CA LEU A 263 -0.15 27.57 -50.28
C LEU A 263 0.30 29.00 -49.92
N ALA A 264 0.94 29.20 -48.77
CA ALA A 264 1.64 30.42 -48.43
C ALA A 264 3.08 30.08 -48.02
N SER A 265 4.03 30.59 -48.81
CA SER A 265 5.47 30.66 -48.49
C SER A 265 5.71 31.64 -47.35
#